data_AF-A0A7C6SPL7-F1
#
_entry.id   AF-A0A7C6SPL7-F1
#
_cell.length_a   1.000
_cell.length_b   1.000
_cell.length_c   1.000
_cell.angle_alpha   90.00
_cell.angle_beta   90.00
_cell.angle_gamma   90.00
#
_symmetry.space_group_name_H-M   'P 1'
#
loop_
_entity.id
_entity.type
_entity.pdbx_description
1 polymer ?
#
loop_
_entity_poly.entity_id
_entity_poly.type
_entity_poly.pdbx_seq_one_letter_code
_entity_poly.pdbx_strand_id
1 'polypeptide(L)' 'MLYIYLVLVALLIINIVWNMLREKDVLVQVDAALVLVPLILRLLLIK' A
#
# COMPACT_ATOMS: atom_id res chain seq x y z
N MET A 1 6.46 10.54 16.53
CA MET A 1 5.16 10.03 16.05
C MET A 1 5.07 9.95 14.53
N LEU A 2 5.35 11.03 13.78
CA LEU A 2 5.29 11.03 12.30
C LEU A 2 6.18 9.95 11.63
N TYR A 3 7.42 9.79 12.09
CA TYR A 3 8.35 8.81 11.51
C TYR A 3 7.90 7.36 11.71
N ILE A 4 7.31 7.04 12.87
CA ILE A 4 6.76 5.70 13.15
C ILE A 4 5.57 5.42 12.23
N TYR A 5 4.70 6.43 12.02
CA TYR A 5 3.60 6.35 11.06
C TYR A 5 4.11 6.07 9.64
N LEU A 6 5.11 6.82 9.17
CA LEU A 6 5.70 6.61 7.84
C LEU A 6 6.32 5.22 7.68
N VAL A 7 7.01 4.71 8.71
CA VAL A 7 7.57 3.35 8.70
C VAL A 7 6.48 2.28 8.62
N LEU A 8 5.39 2.44 9.37
CA LEU A 8 4.25 1.51 9.31
C LEU A 8 3.57 1.55 7.94
N VAL A 9 3.37 2.75 7.38
CA VAL A 9 2.81 2.91 6.03
C VAL A 9 3.70 2.26 4.97
N ALA A 10 5.02 2.45 5.06
CA ALA A 10 5.98 1.83 4.16
C ALA A 10 5.96 0.29 4.25
N LEU A 11 5.90 -0.27 5.46
CA LEU A 11 5.77 -1.73 5.66
C LEU A 11 4.46 -2.28 5.08
N LEU A 12 3.38 -1.50 5.18
CA LEU A 12 2.08 -1.87 4.62
C LEU A 12 2.12 -1.87 3.09
N ILE A 13 2.73 -0.84 2.47
CA ILE A 13 2.95 -0.77 1.01
C ILE A 13 3.75 -1.98 0.53
N ILE A 14 4.84 -2.34 1.22
CA ILE A 14 5.68 -3.48 0.85
C ILE A 14 4.88 -4.79 0.91
N ASN A 15 4.08 -4.99 1.96
CA ASN A 15 3.24 -6.19 2.07
C ASN A 15 2.19 -6.26 0.95
N ILE A 16 1.54 -5.15 0.62
CA ILE A 16 0.54 -5.11 -0.45
C ILE A 16 1.20 -5.40 -1.80
N VAL A 17 2.35 -4.79 -2.10
CA VAL A 17 3.09 -5.04 -3.35
C VAL A 17 3.55 -6.49 -3.42
N TRP A 18 4.08 -7.05 -2.33
CA TRP A 18 4.47 -8.47 -2.29
C TRP A 18 3.25 -9.38 -2.53
N ASN A 19 2.13 -9.07 -1.91
CA ASN A 19 0.89 -9.81 -2.09
C ASN A 19 0.43 -9.75 -3.55
N MET A 20 0.40 -8.55 -4.15
CA MET A 20 0.03 -8.33 -5.56
C MET A 20 0.94 -9.07 -6.56
N LEU A 21 2.23 -9.27 -6.24
CA LEU A 21 3.15 -10.02 -7.10
C LEU A 21 2.93 -11.53 -7.01
N ARG A 22 2.31 -12.02 -5.92
CA ARG A 22 2.13 -13.44 -5.64
C ARG A 22 0.70 -13.92 -5.96
N GLU A 23 -0.28 -13.04 -5.80
CA GLU A 23 -1.68 -13.30 -6.14
C GLU A 23 -1.87 -13.37 -7.65
N LYS A 24 -2.60 -14.39 -8.13
CA LYS A 24 -2.99 -14.52 -9.55
C LYS A 24 -4.40 -14.01 -9.84
N ASP A 25 -5.19 -13.79 -8.80
CA ASP A 25 -6.57 -13.31 -8.95
C ASP A 25 -6.60 -11.82 -9.19
N VAL A 26 -7.03 -11.46 -10.41
CA VAL A 26 -7.07 -10.08 -10.90
C VAL A 26 -7.98 -9.20 -10.04
N LEU A 27 -9.08 -9.76 -9.51
CA LEU A 27 -9.99 -9.03 -8.60
C LEU A 27 -9.28 -8.61 -7.30
N VAL A 28 -8.52 -9.52 -6.69
CA VAL A 28 -7.75 -9.23 -5.46
C VAL A 28 -6.63 -8.24 -5.76
N GLN A 29 -6.02 -8.33 -6.94
CA GLN A 29 -4.99 -7.38 -7.37
C GLN A 29 -5.55 -5.96 -7.56
N VAL A 30 -6.77 -5.83 -8.08
CA VAL A 30 -7.46 -4.55 -8.25
C VAL A 30 -7.85 -3.95 -6.90
N ASP A 31 -8.41 -4.74 -5.98
CA ASP A 31 -8.72 -4.27 -4.62
C ASP A 31 -7.45 -3.83 -3.88
N ALA A 32 -6.37 -4.60 -4.01
CA ALA A 32 -5.07 -4.26 -3.42
C ALA A 32 -4.50 -2.97 -4.02
N ALA A 33 -4.60 -2.78 -5.34
CA ALA A 33 -4.17 -1.55 -6.01
C ALA A 33 -5.00 -0.33 -5.59
N LEU A 34 -6.33 -0.50 -5.43
CA LEU A 34 -7.24 0.54 -4.98
C LEU A 34 -6.88 1.06 -3.58
N VAL A 35 -6.41 0.16 -2.70
CA VAL A 35 -5.92 0.53 -1.36
C VAL A 35 -4.50 1.10 -1.41
N LEU A 36 -3.66 0.64 -2.35
CA LEU A 36 -2.29 1.12 -2.51
C LEU A 36 -2.23 2.61 -2.89
N VAL A 37 -3.12 3.07 -3.78
CA VAL A 37 -3.17 4.47 -4.25
C VAL A 37 -3.32 5.48 -3.10
N PRO A 38 -4.38 5.42 -2.26
CA PRO A 38 -4.54 6.35 -1.14
C PRO A 38 -3.43 6.20 -0.08
N LEU A 39 -2.85 5.01 0.05
CA LEU A 39 -1.76 4.75 0.98
C LEU A 39 -0.45 5.43 0.54
N ILE A 40 -0.15 5.42 -0.76
CA ILE A 40 0.96 6.16 -1.36
C ILE A 40 0.71 7.67 -1.27
N LEU A 41 -0.51 8.13 -1.55
CA LEU A 41 -0.87 9.56 -1.41
C LEU A 41 -0.67 10.05 0.04
N ARG A 42 -1.06 9.22 1.03
CA ARG A 42 -0.80 9.49 2.46
C ARG A 42 0.69 9.54 2.79
N LEU A 43 1.50 8.65 2.20
CA LEU A 43 2.95 8.66 2.38
C LEU A 43 3.57 9.95 1.82
N LEU A 44 3.09 10.40 0.66
CA LEU A 44 3.50 11.65 0.02
C LEU A 44 2.89 12.90 0.66
N LEU A 45 2.08 12.75 1.72
CA LEU A 45 1.37 13.83 2.41
C LEU A 45 0.48 14.68 1.48
N ILE A 46 0.02 14.09 0.38
CA ILE A 46 -0.89 14.72 -0.57
C ILE A 46 -2.31 14.57 -0.01
N LYS A 47 -2.98 15.70 0.18
CA LYS A 47 -4.35 15.80 0.74
C LYS A 47 -5.40 15.86 -0.36
#